data_AF-A0A014MR26-F1
#
_entry.id   AF-A0A014MR26-F1
#
_cell.length_a   1.000
_cell.length_b   1.000
_cell.length_c   1.000
_cell.angle_alpha   90.00
_cell.angle_beta   90.00
_cell.angle_gamma   90.00
#
_symmetry.space_group_name_H-M   'P 1'
#
loop_
_entity.id
_entity.type
_entity.pdbx_description
1 polymer ?
#
loop_
_entity_poly.entity_id
_entity_poly.type
_entity_poly.pdbx_seq_one_letter_code
_entity_poly.pdbx_strand_id
1 'polypeptide(L)' 'MVNAIVLIVFIKGAYMAKNPPVGDSQRIGAIRQRSQTQTPSGHYVKRDAETGRFMDVKTSSKEPFKGVRKEGK' A
#
# COMPACT_ATOMS: atom_id res chain seq x y z
N MET A 1 48.75 21.76 -30.02
CA MET A 1 48.24 20.43 -29.60
C MET A 1 47.22 20.62 -28.48
N VAL A 2 46.04 21.13 -28.83
CA VAL A 2 44.95 21.42 -27.88
C VAL A 2 43.66 21.03 -28.58
N ASN A 3 43.30 19.74 -28.54
CA ASN A 3 41.95 19.25 -28.85
C ASN A 3 41.75 17.74 -28.60
N ALA A 4 42.36 17.19 -27.56
CA ALA A 4 41.96 15.87 -27.03
C ALA A 4 41.27 15.97 -25.66
N ILE A 5 41.16 17.19 -25.11
CA ILE A 5 40.53 17.46 -23.80
C ILE A 5 38.99 17.40 -23.88
N VAL A 6 38.39 17.46 -25.07
CA VAL A 6 36.93 17.58 -25.21
C VAL A 6 36.19 16.23 -25.20
N LEU A 7 36.84 15.09 -25.47
CA LEU A 7 36.11 13.83 -25.70
C LEU A 7 36.06 12.86 -24.50
N ILE A 8 36.95 12.96 -23.51
CA ILE A 8 37.07 11.91 -22.47
C ILE A 8 36.60 12.36 -21.07
N VAL A 9 36.26 13.65 -20.89
CA VAL A 9 35.63 14.14 -19.64
C VAL A 9 34.18 13.65 -19.49
N PHE A 10 33.60 12.99 -20.51
CA PHE A 10 32.19 12.57 -20.53
C PHE A 10 31.95 11.06 -20.47
N ILE A 11 32.88 10.26 -19.93
CA ILE A 11 32.52 8.91 -19.47
C ILE A 11 31.95 9.02 -18.06
N LYS A 12 30.70 9.51 -18.06
CA LYS A 12 29.56 9.03 -17.28
C LYS A 12 29.97 8.32 -15.99
N GLY A 13 29.84 9.05 -14.89
CA GLY A 13 29.73 8.48 -13.55
C GLY A 13 28.89 7.21 -13.62
N ALA A 14 29.48 6.12 -13.12
CA ALA A 14 28.85 4.83 -13.03
C ALA A 14 27.43 5.05 -12.49
N TYR A 15 26.45 4.80 -13.35
CA TYR A 15 25.07 4.64 -12.95
C TYR A 15 25.08 3.54 -11.91
N MET A 16 25.10 3.91 -10.63
CA MET A 16 24.77 2.95 -9.60
C MET A 16 23.35 2.49 -9.94
N ALA A 17 23.21 1.22 -10.30
CA ALA A 17 21.90 0.60 -10.34
C ALA A 17 21.33 0.75 -8.93
N LYS A 18 20.50 1.77 -8.72
CA LYS A 18 19.71 1.89 -7.50
C LYS A 18 18.76 0.72 -7.54
N ASN A 19 18.98 -0.28 -6.69
CA ASN A 19 17.91 -1.21 -6.34
C ASN A 19 16.95 -0.37 -5.47
N PRO A 20 15.80 0.09 -5.99
CA PRO A 20 14.83 0.75 -5.11
C PRO A 20 14.53 -0.22 -3.96
N PRO A 21 14.36 0.25 -2.71
CA PRO A 21 13.91 -0.64 -1.66
C PRO A 21 12.62 -1.29 -2.17
N VAL A 22 12.65 -2.62 -2.33
CA VAL A 22 11.46 -3.38 -2.70
C VAL A 22 10.48 -3.15 -1.57
N GLY A 23 9.31 -2.62 -1.93
CA GLY A 23 8.46 -1.82 -1.06
C GLY A 23 8.28 -2.34 0.36
N ASP A 24 8.06 -1.40 1.29
CA ASP A 24 7.41 -1.65 2.56
C ASP A 24 6.31 -2.66 2.28
N SER A 25 6.24 -3.79 2.99
CA SER A 25 5.28 -4.89 2.77
C SER A 25 3.81 -4.47 3.01
N GLN A 26 3.40 -3.39 2.38
CA GLN A 26 2.14 -2.71 2.42
C GLN A 26 1.44 -3.09 1.12
N ARG A 27 0.27 -3.70 1.28
CA ARG A 27 -0.60 -4.06 0.16
C ARG A 27 -0.89 -2.80 -0.67
N ILE A 28 -0.56 -2.85 -1.96
CA ILE A 28 -0.93 -1.81 -2.92
C ILE A 28 -2.39 -2.07 -3.34
N GLY A 29 -3.29 -1.16 -2.96
CA GLY A 29 -4.70 -1.19 -3.34
C GLY A 29 -5.66 -1.78 -2.29
N ALA A 30 -6.96 -1.65 -2.58
CA ALA A 30 -8.03 -2.06 -1.69
C ALA A 30 -8.19 -3.59 -1.60
N ILE A 31 -8.49 -4.09 -0.40
CA ILE A 31 -8.83 -5.49 -0.16
C ILE A 31 -10.23 -5.73 -0.72
N ARG A 32 -10.32 -6.38 -1.89
CA ARG A 32 -11.61 -6.67 -2.56
C ARG A 32 -12.41 -7.78 -1.88
N GLN A 33 -11.71 -8.75 -1.27
CA GLN A 33 -12.31 -9.92 -0.63
C GLN A 33 -12.90 -9.65 0.76
N ARG A 34 -12.80 -8.41 1.27
CA ARG A 34 -13.36 -8.04 2.57
C ARG A 34 -14.09 -6.73 2.50
N SER A 35 -15.23 -6.69 3.17
CA SER A 35 -15.98 -5.46 3.44
C SER A 35 -15.97 -5.17 4.94
N GLN A 36 -16.37 -3.96 5.31
CA GLN A 36 -16.55 -3.58 6.70
C GLN A 36 -17.85 -2.81 6.90
N THR A 37 -18.48 -3.02 8.03
CA THR A 37 -19.66 -2.29 8.48
C THR A 37 -19.46 -1.75 9.89
N GLN A 38 -20.16 -0.66 10.23
CA GLN A 38 -20.12 -0.07 11.56
C GLN A 38 -21.26 -0.64 12.41
N THR A 39 -20.92 -1.12 13.60
CA THR A 39 -21.91 -1.61 14.56
C THR A 39 -22.56 -0.45 15.30
N PRO A 40 -23.73 -0.67 15.96
CA PRO A 40 -24.35 0.34 16.83
C PRO A 40 -23.43 0.82 17.96
N SER A 41 -22.50 -0.04 18.42
CA SER A 41 -21.47 0.33 19.40
C SER A 41 -20.36 1.23 18.83
N GLY A 42 -20.41 1.57 17.54
CA GLY A 42 -19.48 2.45 16.83
C GLY A 42 -18.18 1.77 16.39
N HIS A 43 -18.01 0.47 16.66
CA HIS A 43 -16.85 -0.29 16.19
C HIS A 43 -17.03 -0.75 14.74
N TYR A 44 -15.91 -0.96 14.04
CA TYR A 44 -15.94 -1.53 12.70
C TYR A 44 -15.73 -3.04 12.77
N VAL A 45 -16.51 -3.78 11.98
CA VAL A 45 -16.44 -5.23 11.86
C VAL A 45 -16.11 -5.60 10.43
N LYS A 46 -15.13 -6.48 10.23
CA LYS A 46 -14.86 -7.05 8.91
C LYS A 46 -15.90 -8.11 8.59
N ARG A 47 -16.38 -8.10 7.37
CA ARG A 47 -17.21 -9.14 6.77
C ARG A 47 -16.46 -9.76 5.60
N ASP A 48 -16.51 -11.08 5.53
CA ASP A 48 -16.03 -11.81 4.38
C ASP A 48 -16.95 -11.54 3.18
N ALA A 49 -16.38 -11.14 2.03
CA ALA A 49 -17.17 -10.71 0.89
C ALA A 49 -17.85 -11.86 0.14
N GLU A 50 -17.36 -13.09 0.30
CA GLU A 50 -17.86 -14.29 -0.39
C GLU A 50 -18.93 -15.00 0.45
N THR A 51 -18.67 -15.16 1.75
CA THR A 51 -19.55 -15.89 2.68
C THR A 51 -20.48 -14.99 3.48
N GLY A 52 -20.22 -13.68 3.53
CA GLY A 52 -21.01 -12.73 4.31
C GLY A 52 -20.84 -12.84 5.83
N ARG A 53 -19.93 -13.70 6.31
CA ARG A 53 -19.70 -13.93 7.74
C ARG A 53 -18.93 -12.77 8.37
N PHE A 54 -19.30 -12.42 9.60
CA PHE A 54 -18.53 -11.50 10.42
C PHE A 54 -17.26 -12.18 10.92
N MET A 55 -16.15 -11.46 10.87
CA MET A 55 -14.84 -11.96 11.23
C MET A 55 -14.29 -11.25 12.46
N ASP A 56 -13.63 -10.11 12.25
CA ASP A 56 -12.93 -9.39 13.30
C ASP A 56 -13.69 -8.11 13.63
N VAL A 57 -13.88 -7.86 14.92
CA VAL A 57 -14.30 -6.55 15.44
C VAL A 57 -13.05 -5.75 15.79
N LYS A 58 -12.97 -4.50 15.33
CA LYS A 58 -11.87 -3.60 15.69
C LYS A 58 -12.04 -3.12 17.13
N THR A 59 -11.26 -3.67 18.05
CA THR A 59 -11.29 -3.28 19.47
C THR A 59 -10.34 -2.11 19.78
N SER A 60 -9.29 -1.92 18.97
CA SER A 60 -8.27 -0.90 19.22
C SER A 60 -8.70 0.54 18.96
N SER A 61 -9.70 0.77 18.12
CA SER A 61 -10.21 2.12 17.80
C SER A 61 -11.61 2.06 17.18
N LYS A 62 -12.29 3.21 17.15
CA LYS A 62 -13.58 3.42 16.46
C LYS A 62 -13.41 3.72 14.96
N GLU A 63 -12.19 3.71 14.44
CA GLU A 63 -11.91 4.00 13.05
C GLU A 63 -12.06 2.77 12.16
N PRO A 64 -12.36 2.93 10.85
CA PRO A 64 -12.37 1.82 9.91
C PRO A 64 -11.04 1.07 9.83
N PHE A 65 -11.08 -0.16 9.35
CA PHE A 65 -9.88 -0.89 8.93
C PHE A 65 -9.27 -0.23 7.69
N LYS A 66 -7.96 0.03 7.73
CA LYS A 66 -7.21 0.58 6.60
C LYS A 66 -7.32 -0.39 5.42
N GLY A 67 -7.69 0.12 4.24
CA GLY A 67 -7.72 -0.65 2.99
C GLY A 67 -8.88 -1.65 2.83
N VAL A 68 -9.87 -1.66 3.73
CA VAL A 68 -11.08 -2.50 3.61
C VAL A 68 -12.26 -1.65 3.10
N ARG A 69 -13.02 -2.12 2.10
CA ARG A 69 -14.16 -1.36 1.55
C ARG A 69 -15.27 -1.21 2.59
N LYS A 70 -15.84 -0.01 2.74
CA LYS A 70 -17.04 0.20 3.57
C LYS A 70 -18.27 -0.30 2.82
N GLU A 71 -19.15 -1.01 3.52
CA GLU A 71 -20.47 -1.35 3.01
C GLU A 71 -21.31 -0.07 2.90
N GLY A 72 -22.13 0.03 1.86
CA GLY A 72 -23.13 1.11 1.75
C GLY A 72 -24.12 1.01 2.91
N LYS A 73 -24.66 2.16 3.34
CA LYS A 73 -25.78 2.21 4.29
C LYS A 73 -27.09 1.98 3.55
#